data_AF-A0A2G0YHB4-F1
#
_entry.id   AF-A0A2G0YHB4-F1
#
_cell.length_a   1.000
_cell.length_b   1.000
_cell.length_c   1.000
_cell.angle_alpha   90.00
_cell.angle_beta   90.00
_cell.angle_gamma   90.00
#
_symmetry.space_group_name_H-M   'P 1'
#
loop_
_entity.id
_entity.type
_entity.pdbx_description
1 polymer ?
#
loop_
_entity_poly.entity_id
_entity_poly.type
_entity_poly.pdbx_seq_one_letter_code
_entity_poly.pdbx_strand_id
1 'polypeptide(L)'
;MEVYRGAIIAEGFTYGFDAIWGTQNTGWGSQGGTMTTAVEKKAVPYQLEFTWYSLVERTFYTGKWDLDKHTIKRLLDEGFIDQDTHKKDTYHTFIVGLAPQGRVVLWLSGAGNQKEVGAFQAQVATLTKESAYSNAQYMFKDGYADRMLNDPSYKTFSPQTRQKIQTQGYPAPGIYGAYREKYNWRPVVVLQEGEWLDFGWRAYNGEQENIFGKDLLDNPYEQRAIPTFCGFYWRNGNSRYGVWIDAFDEKEIFEVFQKLGKQKDIDLLVKVDAQNTRVSLALRSGTQEFPIGKATVRLSRKIE
;
A
#
# COMPACT_ATOMS: atom_id res chain seq x y z
N MET A 1 -7.69 -12.38 5.85
CA MET A 1 -8.13 -12.07 7.22
C MET A 1 -9.64 -12.10 7.23
N GLU A 2 -10.29 -12.63 8.27
CA GLU A 2 -11.75 -12.67 8.34
C GLU A 2 -12.26 -11.56 9.27
N VAL A 3 -13.06 -10.62 8.75
CA VAL A 3 -13.59 -9.52 9.57
C VAL A 3 -14.66 -10.08 10.51
N TYR A 4 -14.49 -9.84 11.82
CA TYR A 4 -15.52 -10.14 12.80
C TYR A 4 -16.37 -8.88 13.03
N ARG A 5 -15.79 -7.81 13.56
CA ARG A 5 -16.48 -6.51 13.68
C ARG A 5 -15.49 -5.37 13.72
N GLY A 6 -15.94 -4.16 13.46
CA GLY A 6 -15.15 -2.97 13.64
C GLY A 6 -15.97 -1.72 13.50
N ALA A 7 -15.35 -0.57 13.76
CA ALA A 7 -15.95 0.72 13.52
C ALA A 7 -14.89 1.78 13.27
N ILE A 8 -15.16 2.69 12.34
CA ILE A 8 -14.50 4.00 12.30
C ILE A 8 -15.51 5.03 12.77
N ILE A 9 -15.13 5.77 13.82
CA ILE A 9 -16.04 6.58 14.62
C ILE A 9 -15.65 8.05 14.46
N ALA A 10 -16.65 8.87 14.14
CA ALA A 10 -16.57 10.31 14.04
C ALA A 10 -17.71 10.96 14.84
N GLU A 11 -17.63 12.28 15.04
CA GLU A 11 -18.72 13.02 15.68
C GLU A 11 -20.00 12.93 14.84
N GLY A 12 -21.09 12.47 15.44
CA GLY A 12 -22.38 12.30 14.77
C GLY A 12 -22.43 11.19 13.71
N PHE A 13 -21.38 10.37 13.57
CA PHE A 13 -21.32 9.33 12.55
C PHE A 13 -20.44 8.15 12.96
N THR A 14 -20.96 6.94 12.81
CA THR A 14 -20.19 5.70 12.96
C THR A 14 -20.39 4.85 11.72
N TYR A 15 -19.29 4.41 11.11
CA TYR A 15 -19.34 3.39 10.09
C TYR A 15 -18.89 2.05 10.68
N GLY A 16 -19.79 1.08 10.67
CA GLY A 16 -19.55 -0.26 11.19
C GLY A 16 -19.01 -1.22 10.13
N PHE A 17 -18.10 -2.08 10.55
CA PHE A 17 -17.69 -3.29 9.86
C PHE A 17 -18.27 -4.48 10.63
N ASP A 18 -18.77 -5.48 9.92
CA ASP A 18 -19.28 -6.72 10.51
C ASP A 18 -18.84 -7.93 9.66
N ALA A 19 -19.35 -9.12 10.01
CA ALA A 19 -19.01 -10.35 9.29
C ALA A 19 -19.47 -10.38 7.82
N ILE A 20 -20.29 -9.43 7.33
CA ILE A 20 -20.69 -9.44 5.91
C ILE A 20 -19.49 -9.20 4.98
N TRP A 21 -18.46 -8.54 5.49
CA TRP A 21 -17.20 -8.35 4.79
C TRP A 21 -16.49 -9.70 4.56
N GLY A 22 -16.70 -10.70 5.42
CA GLY A 22 -16.13 -12.02 5.28
C GLY A 22 -14.59 -12.01 5.16
N THR A 23 -14.08 -12.89 4.29
CA THR A 23 -12.64 -13.05 4.09
C THR A 23 -12.09 -11.97 3.18
N GLN A 24 -11.22 -11.13 3.72
CA GLN A 24 -10.48 -10.12 2.99
C GLN A 24 -9.11 -10.65 2.56
N ASN A 25 -8.86 -10.58 1.24
CA ASN A 25 -7.62 -11.00 0.57
C ASN A 25 -7.19 -10.01 -0.55
N THR A 26 -7.60 -8.75 -0.44
CA THR A 26 -7.42 -7.70 -1.47
C THR A 26 -5.97 -7.21 -1.60
N GLY A 27 -5.14 -7.49 -0.60
CA GLY A 27 -3.74 -7.08 -0.55
C GLY A 27 -3.48 -5.96 0.44
N TRP A 28 -2.24 -5.85 0.90
CA TRP A 28 -1.80 -4.86 1.89
C TRP A 28 -1.84 -3.44 1.29
N GLY A 29 -2.58 -2.51 1.92
CA GLY A 29 -2.80 -1.17 1.38
C GLY A 29 -3.74 -1.10 0.17
N SER A 30 -4.30 -2.23 -0.28
CA SER A 30 -5.23 -2.24 -1.42
C SER A 30 -6.67 -2.02 -0.98
N GLN A 31 -7.39 -1.18 -1.71
CA GLN A 31 -8.83 -1.02 -1.53
C GLN A 31 -9.55 -2.34 -1.83
N GLY A 32 -10.45 -2.74 -0.92
CA GLY A 32 -11.32 -3.90 -1.07
C GLY A 32 -12.72 -3.54 -1.51
N GLY A 33 -13.70 -4.34 -1.10
CA GLY A 33 -15.10 -3.94 -1.21
C GLY A 33 -15.29 -2.56 -0.58
N THR A 34 -16.09 -1.71 -1.22
CA THR A 34 -16.33 -0.34 -0.76
C THR A 34 -17.82 -0.17 -0.55
N MET A 35 -18.20 0.47 0.55
CA MET A 35 -19.58 0.85 0.80
C MET A 35 -19.66 2.34 1.02
N THR A 36 -20.33 3.02 0.10
CA THR A 36 -20.60 4.45 0.20
C THR A 36 -21.72 4.67 1.22
N THR A 37 -21.63 5.75 1.97
CA THR A 37 -22.67 6.15 2.92
C THR A 37 -23.38 7.39 2.41
N ALA A 38 -24.69 7.49 2.68
CA ALA A 38 -25.54 8.57 2.19
C ALA A 38 -25.23 9.96 2.80
N VAL A 39 -24.38 10.02 3.83
CA VAL A 39 -24.01 11.28 4.49
C VAL A 39 -22.95 12.00 3.66
N GLU A 40 -23.28 13.16 3.08
CA GLU A 40 -22.36 13.90 2.21
C GLU A 40 -21.14 14.48 2.96
N LYS A 41 -21.31 14.93 4.21
CA LYS A 41 -20.22 15.51 5.01
C LYS A 41 -20.16 14.87 6.38
N LYS A 42 -18.96 14.42 6.76
CA LYS A 42 -18.71 13.72 8.03
C LYS A 42 -17.64 14.48 8.81
N ALA A 43 -17.75 14.45 10.13
CA ALA A 43 -16.66 14.89 10.98
C ALA A 43 -15.43 14.01 10.76
N VAL A 44 -14.24 14.56 11.07
CA VAL A 44 -12.99 13.80 11.03
C VAL A 44 -13.06 12.68 12.08
N PRO A 45 -12.84 11.41 11.70
CA PRO A 45 -12.91 10.31 12.64
C PRO A 45 -11.83 10.42 13.71
N TYR A 46 -12.20 10.04 14.92
CA TYR A 46 -11.35 10.14 16.10
C TYR A 46 -10.97 8.78 16.69
N GLN A 47 -11.60 7.69 16.23
CA GLN A 47 -11.35 6.37 16.80
C GLN A 47 -11.56 5.26 15.75
N LEU A 48 -10.70 4.24 15.84
CA LEU A 48 -10.81 2.98 15.13
C LEU A 48 -10.95 1.85 16.14
N GLU A 49 -11.94 0.99 15.93
CA GLU A 49 -12.11 -0.25 16.66
C GLU A 49 -12.14 -1.40 15.67
N PHE A 50 -11.48 -2.51 15.98
CA PHE A 50 -11.50 -3.66 15.09
C PHE A 50 -11.28 -4.96 15.85
N THR A 51 -12.01 -5.99 15.42
CA THR A 51 -11.87 -7.38 15.82
C THR A 51 -11.89 -8.25 14.56
N TRP A 52 -10.94 -9.16 14.41
CA TRP A 52 -10.86 -10.03 13.25
C TRP A 52 -10.25 -11.38 13.61
N TYR A 53 -10.44 -12.35 12.74
CA TYR A 53 -9.83 -13.68 12.84
C TYR A 53 -8.70 -13.81 11.83
N SER A 54 -7.49 -14.05 12.35
CA SER A 54 -6.33 -14.43 11.54
C SER A 54 -6.43 -15.91 11.20
N LEU A 55 -6.79 -16.23 9.96
CA LEU A 55 -6.92 -17.61 9.49
C LEU A 55 -5.59 -18.38 9.63
N VAL A 56 -4.47 -17.72 9.33
CA VAL A 56 -3.13 -18.34 9.37
C VAL A 56 -2.72 -18.65 10.82
N GLU A 57 -2.99 -17.74 11.75
CA GLU A 57 -2.62 -17.88 13.16
C GLU A 57 -3.71 -18.54 14.01
N ARG A 58 -4.89 -18.81 13.45
CA ARG A 58 -6.09 -19.31 14.15
C ARG A 58 -6.38 -18.53 15.43
N THR A 59 -6.22 -17.21 15.35
CA THR A 59 -6.28 -16.32 16.51
C THR A 59 -7.17 -15.12 16.21
N PHE A 60 -8.07 -14.81 17.13
CA PHE A 60 -8.82 -13.56 17.11
C PHE A 60 -7.96 -12.45 17.71
N TYR A 61 -7.97 -11.30 17.05
CA TYR A 61 -7.33 -10.07 17.54
C TYR A 61 -8.40 -8.99 17.72
N THR A 62 -8.23 -8.13 18.73
CA THR A 62 -9.12 -6.98 18.96
C THR A 62 -8.36 -5.76 19.45
N GLY A 63 -8.88 -4.57 19.14
CA GLY A 63 -8.36 -3.33 19.69
C GLY A 63 -9.27 -2.13 19.43
N LYS A 64 -8.93 -1.04 20.12
CA LYS A 64 -9.57 0.26 20.07
C LYS A 64 -8.47 1.30 20.21
N TRP A 65 -8.40 2.22 19.25
CA TRP A 65 -7.30 3.18 19.15
C TRP A 65 -7.83 4.55 18.79
N ASP A 66 -7.30 5.58 19.45
CA ASP A 66 -7.56 6.96 19.08
C ASP A 66 -6.78 7.31 17.80
N LEU A 67 -7.41 8.07 16.93
CA LEU A 67 -6.85 8.50 15.66
C LEU A 67 -6.26 9.90 15.78
N ASP A 68 -5.16 10.15 15.06
CA ASP A 68 -4.59 11.49 14.93
C ASP A 68 -5.49 12.36 14.03
N LYS A 69 -6.50 12.96 14.66
CA LYS A 69 -7.44 13.86 13.99
C LYS A 69 -6.75 15.03 13.31
N HIS A 70 -5.64 15.52 13.87
CA HIS A 70 -4.93 16.67 13.33
C HIS A 70 -4.29 16.30 12.00
N THR A 71 -3.56 15.18 11.94
CA THR A 71 -2.95 14.70 10.69
C THR A 71 -4.00 14.35 9.64
N ILE A 72 -5.06 13.63 10.01
CA ILE A 72 -6.15 13.29 9.08
C ILE A 72 -6.83 14.56 8.56
N LYS A 73 -7.17 15.52 9.43
CA LYS A 73 -7.80 16.78 9.02
C LYS A 73 -6.90 17.56 8.07
N ARG A 74 -5.62 17.70 8.41
CA ARG A 74 -4.64 18.42 7.58
C ARG A 74 -4.58 17.83 6.17
N LEU A 75 -4.46 16.50 6.04
CA LEU A 75 -4.45 15.83 4.74
C LEU A 75 -5.74 16.06 3.94
N LEU A 76 -6.90 16.03 4.61
CA LEU A 76 -8.20 16.30 3.97
C LEU A 76 -8.33 17.75 3.48
N ASP A 77 -7.86 18.72 4.26
CA ASP A 77 -7.93 20.15 3.93
C ASP A 77 -6.90 20.55 2.85
N GLU A 78 -5.67 20.05 2.97
CA GLU A 78 -4.59 20.27 2.01
C GLU A 78 -4.94 19.64 0.65
N GLY A 79 -5.37 18.38 0.65
CA GLY A 79 -5.67 17.63 -0.57
C GLY A 79 -4.45 17.48 -1.48
N PHE A 80 -4.69 17.27 -2.75
CA PHE A 80 -3.66 17.16 -3.79
C PHE A 80 -4.22 17.64 -5.14
N ILE A 81 -3.35 17.85 -6.12
CA ILE A 81 -3.80 18.05 -7.50
C ILE A 81 -3.92 16.68 -8.15
N ASP A 82 -5.10 16.36 -8.65
CA ASP A 82 -5.34 15.13 -9.38
C ASP A 82 -4.67 15.20 -10.77
N GLN A 83 -3.91 14.16 -11.14
CA GLN A 83 -3.10 14.17 -12.36
C GLN A 83 -3.97 14.18 -13.63
N ASP A 84 -5.10 13.47 -13.62
CA ASP A 84 -5.94 13.27 -14.80
C ASP A 84 -6.82 14.49 -15.10
N THR A 85 -7.34 15.13 -14.04
CA THR A 85 -8.25 16.28 -14.14
C THR A 85 -7.55 17.63 -13.99
N HIS A 86 -6.32 17.64 -13.48
CA HIS A 86 -5.56 18.84 -13.11
C HIS A 86 -6.28 19.77 -12.14
N LYS A 87 -7.22 19.25 -11.35
CA LYS A 87 -7.99 19.99 -10.34
C LYS A 87 -7.56 19.59 -8.94
N LYS A 88 -7.78 20.50 -7.99
CA LYS A 88 -7.65 20.15 -6.57
C LYS A 88 -8.70 19.08 -6.22
N ASP A 89 -8.23 17.98 -5.67
CA ASP A 89 -9.02 16.90 -5.10
C ASP A 89 -8.53 16.59 -3.68
N THR A 90 -9.18 15.67 -2.99
CA THR A 90 -8.77 15.22 -1.67
C THR A 90 -9.09 13.75 -1.46
N TYR A 91 -8.61 13.23 -0.34
CA TYR A 91 -8.85 11.86 0.05
C TYR A 91 -10.30 11.63 0.48
N HIS A 92 -10.86 10.49 0.10
CA HIS A 92 -12.26 10.16 0.34
C HIS A 92 -12.47 8.72 0.83
N THR A 93 -11.41 7.92 0.90
CA THR A 93 -11.48 6.50 1.29
C THR A 93 -10.55 6.21 2.46
N PHE A 94 -11.07 5.62 3.53
CA PHE A 94 -10.26 4.98 4.56
C PHE A 94 -10.05 3.50 4.23
N ILE A 95 -8.84 3.01 4.39
CA ILE A 95 -8.49 1.60 4.19
C ILE A 95 -7.89 1.06 5.47
N VAL A 96 -8.46 -0.03 5.98
CA VAL A 96 -7.97 -0.72 7.18
C VAL A 96 -7.21 -1.98 6.76
N GLY A 97 -5.91 -2.00 7.04
CA GLY A 97 -5.03 -3.14 6.82
C GLY A 97 -4.91 -3.98 8.07
N LEU A 98 -5.13 -5.28 7.92
CA LEU A 98 -5.01 -6.26 9.00
C LEU A 98 -3.88 -7.22 8.65
N ALA A 99 -2.86 -7.29 9.50
CA ALA A 99 -1.68 -8.12 9.33
C ALA A 99 -1.50 -9.11 10.50
N PRO A 100 -0.68 -10.15 10.32
CA PRO A 100 -0.36 -11.11 11.37
C PRO A 100 0.16 -10.47 12.65
N GLN A 101 0.11 -11.22 13.75
CA GLN A 101 0.47 -10.78 15.09
C GLN A 101 -0.36 -9.60 15.60
N GLY A 102 -1.58 -9.37 15.09
CA GLY A 102 -2.44 -8.28 15.55
C GLY A 102 -2.10 -6.91 14.99
N ARG A 103 -1.30 -6.80 13.93
CA ARG A 103 -0.92 -5.51 13.34
C ARG A 103 -2.08 -4.88 12.58
N VAL A 104 -2.31 -3.58 12.79
CA VAL A 104 -3.32 -2.80 12.05
C VAL A 104 -2.67 -1.55 11.48
N VAL A 105 -2.99 -1.21 10.24
CA VAL A 105 -2.61 0.06 9.62
C VAL A 105 -3.85 0.72 9.02
N LEU A 106 -3.96 2.03 9.17
CA LEU A 106 -5.02 2.85 8.59
C LEU A 106 -4.40 3.76 7.53
N TRP A 107 -4.93 3.69 6.31
CA TRP A 107 -4.59 4.62 5.24
C TRP A 107 -5.77 5.52 4.90
N LEU A 108 -5.42 6.71 4.40
CA LEU A 108 -6.32 7.65 3.78
C LEU A 108 -5.96 7.73 2.29
N SER A 109 -6.93 7.48 1.42
CA SER A 109 -6.74 7.23 -0.02
C SER A 109 -7.67 8.10 -0.88
N GLY A 110 -7.16 8.52 -2.03
CA GLY A 110 -7.80 9.32 -3.07
C GLY A 110 -7.14 9.05 -4.42
N ALA A 111 -7.57 9.76 -5.46
CA ALA A 111 -7.06 9.55 -6.82
C ALA A 111 -5.52 9.64 -6.89
N GLY A 112 -4.89 8.51 -7.20
CA GLY A 112 -3.43 8.42 -7.35
C GLY A 112 -2.62 8.55 -6.05
N ASN A 113 -3.25 8.78 -4.90
CA ASN A 113 -2.57 9.20 -3.66
C ASN A 113 -3.10 8.44 -2.43
N GLN A 114 -2.20 7.92 -1.61
CA GLN A 114 -2.53 7.19 -0.40
C GLN A 114 -1.48 7.39 0.68
N LYS A 115 -1.90 7.80 1.87
CA LYS A 115 -1.02 8.10 3.02
C LYS A 115 -1.37 7.24 4.21
N GLU A 116 -0.34 6.76 4.91
CA GLU A 116 -0.52 6.10 6.20
C GLU A 116 -0.88 7.15 7.26
N VAL A 117 -1.99 6.95 7.98
CA VAL A 117 -2.48 7.87 9.02
C VAL A 117 -2.60 7.23 10.41
N GLY A 118 -2.29 5.94 10.52
CA GLY A 118 -2.25 5.26 11.81
C GLY A 118 -1.66 3.86 11.69
N ALA A 119 -0.92 3.44 12.71
CA ALA A 119 -0.40 2.09 12.84
C ALA A 119 -0.52 1.63 14.28
N PHE A 120 -1.12 0.47 14.47
CA PHE A 120 -1.57 0.00 15.77
C PHE A 120 -1.25 -1.48 15.97
N GLN A 121 -1.32 -1.88 17.23
CA GLN A 121 -1.08 -3.25 17.67
C GLN A 121 -2.30 -3.70 18.47
N ALA A 122 -2.97 -4.74 17.99
CA ALA A 122 -4.08 -5.39 18.65
C ALA A 122 -3.58 -6.46 19.61
N GLN A 123 -4.43 -6.75 20.60
CA GLN A 123 -4.24 -7.84 21.55
C GLN A 123 -5.03 -9.06 21.08
N VAL A 124 -4.60 -10.24 21.53
CA VAL A 124 -5.37 -11.47 21.36
C VAL A 124 -6.72 -11.32 22.07
N ALA A 125 -7.80 -11.71 21.39
CA ALA A 125 -9.15 -11.68 21.94
C ALA A 125 -9.57 -13.08 22.40
N THR A 126 -10.13 -13.18 23.60
CA THR A 126 -10.77 -14.41 24.08
C THR A 126 -12.23 -14.43 23.62
N LEU A 127 -12.46 -14.93 22.40
CA LEU A 127 -13.79 -15.15 21.84
C LEU A 127 -14.10 -16.64 21.79
N THR A 128 -15.32 -17.01 22.19
CA THR A 128 -15.87 -18.35 22.02
C THR A 128 -17.07 -18.32 21.09
N LYS A 129 -17.47 -19.49 20.57
CA LYS A 129 -18.66 -19.64 19.73
C LYS A 129 -19.93 -19.13 20.43
N GLU A 130 -20.05 -19.38 21.73
CA GLU A 130 -21.20 -18.98 22.56
C GLU A 130 -21.26 -17.46 22.75
N SER A 131 -20.10 -16.81 22.88
CA SER A 131 -19.99 -15.35 22.97
C SER A 131 -20.16 -14.64 21.62
N ALA A 132 -20.04 -15.37 20.51
CA ALA A 132 -20.11 -14.80 19.18
C ALA A 132 -21.56 -14.59 18.72
N TYR A 133 -21.83 -13.44 18.11
CA TYR A 133 -23.13 -13.19 17.49
C TYR A 133 -23.38 -14.20 16.36
N SER A 134 -24.65 -14.54 16.13
CA SER A 134 -25.06 -15.71 15.33
C SER A 134 -24.39 -15.78 13.96
N ASN A 135 -24.29 -14.65 13.27
CA ASN A 135 -23.71 -14.57 11.93
C ASN A 135 -22.18 -14.76 11.90
N ALA A 136 -21.47 -14.73 13.03
CA ALA A 136 -20.02 -15.00 13.07
C ALA A 136 -19.67 -16.37 13.65
N GLN A 137 -20.64 -17.15 14.13
CA GLN A 137 -20.37 -18.46 14.73
C GLN A 137 -19.76 -19.47 13.75
N TYR A 138 -19.89 -19.25 12.42
CA TYR A 138 -19.25 -20.11 11.42
C TYR A 138 -17.72 -20.08 11.49
N MET A 139 -17.12 -18.99 11.97
CA MET A 139 -15.66 -18.84 12.09
C MET A 139 -15.05 -19.84 13.09
N PHE A 140 -15.87 -20.34 14.02
CA PHE A 140 -15.49 -21.31 15.05
C PHE A 140 -15.75 -22.77 14.64
N LYS A 141 -16.23 -23.03 13.42
CA LYS A 141 -16.42 -24.40 12.95
C LYS A 141 -15.05 -25.07 12.77
N ASP A 142 -14.97 -26.33 13.20
CA ASP A 142 -13.76 -27.13 13.03
C ASP A 142 -13.29 -27.13 11.56
N GLY A 143 -11.98 -26.95 11.38
CA GLY A 143 -11.35 -26.89 10.07
C GLY A 143 -11.80 -25.71 9.19
N TYR A 144 -12.47 -24.68 9.73
CA TYR A 144 -12.85 -23.49 8.96
C TYR A 144 -11.62 -22.79 8.36
N ALA A 145 -10.63 -22.45 9.19
CA ALA A 145 -9.41 -21.80 8.73
C ALA A 145 -8.66 -22.64 7.68
N ASP A 146 -8.56 -23.95 7.89
CA ASP A 146 -7.90 -24.85 6.94
C ASP A 146 -8.61 -24.92 5.60
N ARG A 147 -9.94 -24.99 5.59
CA ARG A 147 -10.72 -24.95 4.35
C ARG A 147 -10.52 -23.63 3.63
N MET A 148 -10.67 -22.51 4.34
CA MET A 148 -10.47 -21.18 3.74
C MET A 148 -9.08 -21.04 3.12
N LEU A 149 -8.03 -21.50 3.80
CA LEU A 149 -6.65 -21.34 3.33
C LEU A 149 -6.28 -22.34 2.23
N ASN A 150 -6.79 -23.57 2.24
CA ASN A 150 -6.29 -24.66 1.39
C ASN A 150 -7.23 -25.05 0.25
N ASP A 151 -8.54 -24.90 0.41
CA ASP A 151 -9.50 -25.25 -0.65
C ASP A 151 -9.53 -24.14 -1.72
N PRO A 152 -9.21 -24.46 -2.99
CA PRO A 152 -9.21 -23.49 -4.08
C PRO A 152 -10.56 -22.84 -4.36
N SER A 153 -11.68 -23.49 -4.00
CA SER A 153 -13.04 -22.98 -4.25
C SER A 153 -13.33 -21.67 -3.52
N TYR A 154 -12.69 -21.43 -2.38
CA TYR A 154 -12.82 -20.19 -1.61
C TYR A 154 -12.01 -19.02 -2.19
N LYS A 155 -11.10 -19.27 -3.15
CA LYS A 155 -10.30 -18.23 -3.82
C LYS A 155 -9.52 -17.29 -2.87
N THR A 156 -9.25 -17.72 -1.64
CA THR A 156 -8.49 -16.96 -0.63
C THR A 156 -7.11 -16.55 -1.15
N PHE A 157 -6.44 -17.45 -1.86
CA PHE A 157 -5.17 -17.19 -2.53
C PHE A 157 -5.26 -17.56 -4.00
N SER A 158 -4.62 -16.75 -4.86
CA SER A 158 -4.40 -17.11 -6.26
C SER A 158 -3.54 -18.37 -6.39
N PRO A 159 -3.61 -19.12 -7.51
CA PRO A 159 -2.78 -20.31 -7.71
C PRO A 159 -1.28 -20.04 -7.49
N GLN A 160 -0.79 -18.93 -8.04
CA GLN A 160 0.60 -18.50 -7.87
C GLN A 160 0.95 -18.22 -6.40
N THR A 161 0.07 -17.55 -5.65
CA THR A 161 0.29 -17.27 -4.23
C THR A 161 0.31 -18.56 -3.40
N ARG A 162 -0.59 -19.51 -3.69
CA ARG A 162 -0.61 -20.83 -3.03
C ARG A 162 0.70 -21.58 -3.28
N GLN A 163 1.16 -21.64 -4.52
CA GLN A 163 2.42 -22.29 -4.87
C GLN A 163 3.60 -21.62 -4.16
N LYS A 164 3.62 -20.28 -4.08
CA LYS A 164 4.65 -19.53 -3.34
C LYS A 164 4.63 -19.89 -1.85
N ILE A 165 3.46 -19.91 -1.22
CA ILE A 165 3.32 -20.29 0.20
C ILE A 165 3.75 -21.75 0.43
N GLN A 166 3.40 -22.68 -0.45
CA GLN A 166 3.80 -24.09 -0.34
C GLN A 166 5.31 -24.28 -0.45
N THR A 167 5.98 -23.51 -1.30
CA THR A 167 7.42 -23.65 -1.57
C THR A 167 8.30 -22.79 -0.65
N GLN A 168 7.80 -21.65 -0.16
CA GLN A 168 8.58 -20.66 0.59
C GLN A 168 8.02 -20.37 2.00
N GLY A 169 6.83 -20.88 2.32
CA GLY A 169 6.12 -20.54 3.55
C GLY A 169 5.37 -19.20 3.48
N TYR A 170 4.69 -18.86 4.57
CA TYR A 170 4.11 -17.53 4.75
C TYR A 170 5.21 -16.49 5.02
N PRO A 171 5.01 -15.22 4.64
CA PRO A 171 5.92 -14.14 5.01
C PRO A 171 6.10 -14.07 6.53
N ALA A 172 7.33 -13.81 6.98
CA ALA A 172 7.61 -13.63 8.40
C ALA A 172 6.81 -12.42 8.94
N PRO A 173 6.08 -12.54 10.07
CA PRO A 173 5.23 -11.45 10.58
C PRO A 173 5.96 -10.12 10.85
N GLY A 174 7.27 -10.15 11.10
CA GLY A 174 8.08 -8.95 11.30
C GLY A 174 8.23 -8.08 10.03
N ILE A 175 7.97 -8.63 8.84
CA ILE A 175 8.18 -7.92 7.57
C ILE A 175 7.32 -6.66 7.44
N TYR A 176 6.11 -6.67 7.99
CA TYR A 176 5.20 -5.51 7.97
C TYR A 176 5.76 -4.31 8.75
N GLY A 177 6.64 -4.55 9.73
CA GLY A 177 7.40 -3.48 10.39
C GLY A 177 8.48 -2.91 9.47
N ALA A 178 9.21 -3.78 8.77
CA ALA A 178 10.24 -3.38 7.81
C ALA A 178 9.65 -2.59 6.63
N TYR A 179 8.48 -2.99 6.13
CA TYR A 179 7.78 -2.30 5.05
C TYR A 179 7.48 -0.84 5.37
N ARG A 180 7.24 -0.50 6.64
CA ARG A 180 6.94 0.86 7.12
C ARG A 180 8.18 1.74 7.28
N GLU A 181 9.38 1.18 7.16
CA GLU A 181 10.59 1.99 7.23
C GLU A 181 10.67 2.98 6.07
N LYS A 182 10.94 4.25 6.39
CA LYS A 182 11.10 5.32 5.43
C LYS A 182 12.57 5.68 5.25
N TYR A 183 12.90 6.05 4.02
CA TYR A 183 14.21 6.53 3.57
C TYR A 183 14.01 7.88 2.89
N ASN A 184 15.02 8.75 2.93
CA ASN A 184 14.96 10.02 2.22
C ASN A 184 15.27 9.79 0.74
N TRP A 185 14.25 9.68 -0.11
CA TRP A 185 14.49 9.37 -1.52
C TRP A 185 13.59 10.13 -2.48
N ARG A 186 14.07 10.26 -3.73
CA ARG A 186 13.32 10.84 -4.86
C ARG A 186 13.60 10.06 -6.15
N PRO A 187 12.68 10.07 -7.13
CA PRO A 187 12.96 9.54 -8.44
C PRO A 187 13.89 10.46 -9.24
N VAL A 188 14.78 9.87 -10.04
CA VAL A 188 15.62 10.60 -11.00
C VAL A 188 15.58 9.85 -12.32
N VAL A 189 14.87 10.44 -13.29
CA VAL A 189 14.74 9.90 -14.63
C VAL A 189 15.83 10.49 -15.53
N VAL A 190 16.57 9.63 -16.21
CA VAL A 190 17.60 10.03 -17.18
C VAL A 190 17.17 9.59 -18.57
N LEU A 191 16.92 10.57 -19.43
CA LEU A 191 16.52 10.40 -20.83
C LEU A 191 17.61 10.99 -21.72
N GLN A 192 17.79 10.40 -22.90
CA GLN A 192 18.64 11.01 -23.93
C GLN A 192 17.99 12.27 -24.50
N GLU A 193 16.70 12.19 -24.79
CA GLU A 193 15.88 13.27 -25.34
C GLU A 193 14.47 13.21 -24.77
N GLY A 194 13.81 14.37 -24.73
CA GLY A 194 12.42 14.50 -24.31
C GLY A 194 12.24 15.07 -22.92
N GLU A 195 10.97 15.32 -22.61
CA GLU A 195 10.50 15.96 -21.39
C GLU A 195 9.86 14.92 -20.47
N TRP A 196 10.37 14.81 -19.25
CA TRP A 196 9.80 13.98 -18.18
C TRP A 196 8.49 14.60 -17.67
N LEU A 197 7.39 13.84 -17.69
CA LEU A 197 6.05 14.39 -17.47
C LEU A 197 5.51 14.14 -16.05
N ASP A 198 5.74 12.96 -15.50
CA ASP A 198 5.17 12.50 -14.23
C ASP A 198 6.01 11.39 -13.62
N PHE A 199 5.76 11.02 -12.36
CA PHE A 199 6.29 9.81 -11.77
C PHE A 199 5.36 9.34 -10.65
N GLY A 200 4.78 8.15 -10.81
CA GLY A 200 3.89 7.52 -9.84
C GLY A 200 4.51 6.27 -9.24
N TRP A 201 4.26 6.01 -7.96
CA TRP A 201 4.75 4.79 -7.31
C TRP A 201 3.82 4.32 -6.19
N ARG A 202 3.92 3.03 -5.89
CA ARG A 202 3.36 2.39 -4.70
C ARG A 202 4.49 1.85 -3.85
N ALA A 203 4.33 1.87 -2.54
CA ALA A 203 5.34 1.40 -1.59
C ALA A 203 4.91 0.16 -0.82
N TYR A 204 5.87 -0.52 -0.21
CA TYR A 204 5.63 -1.76 0.55
C TYR A 204 4.74 -1.54 1.79
N ASN A 205 4.74 -0.34 2.37
CA ASN A 205 3.81 0.01 3.45
C ASN A 205 2.39 0.32 2.96
N GLY A 206 2.13 0.27 1.65
CA GLY A 206 0.84 0.62 1.06
C GLY A 206 0.66 2.10 0.75
N GLU A 207 1.63 2.97 0.99
CA GLU A 207 1.53 4.36 0.51
C GLU A 207 1.64 4.43 -1.02
N GLN A 208 0.98 5.42 -1.60
CA GLN A 208 1.01 5.71 -3.03
C GLN A 208 1.14 7.21 -3.22
N GLU A 209 1.99 7.62 -4.15
CA GLU A 209 2.19 9.02 -4.51
C GLU A 209 2.35 9.14 -6.02
N ASN A 210 2.04 10.33 -6.52
CA ASN A 210 2.21 10.69 -7.90
C ASN A 210 2.67 12.15 -7.99
N ILE A 211 3.82 12.39 -8.61
CA ILE A 211 4.39 13.73 -8.77
C ILE A 211 4.38 14.12 -10.24
N PHE A 212 4.00 15.36 -10.51
CA PHE A 212 3.95 15.95 -11.85
C PHE A 212 3.99 17.48 -11.73
N GLY A 213 4.17 18.19 -12.84
CA GLY A 213 4.17 19.65 -12.84
C GLY A 213 5.19 20.25 -11.86
N LYS A 214 4.75 21.13 -10.94
CA LYS A 214 5.65 21.80 -10.00
C LYS A 214 6.37 20.82 -9.06
N ASP A 215 5.66 19.83 -8.52
CA ASP A 215 6.24 18.89 -7.56
C ASP A 215 7.33 18.02 -8.22
N LEU A 216 7.16 17.73 -9.51
CA LEU A 216 8.16 17.06 -10.32
C LEU A 216 9.36 17.95 -10.66
N LEU A 217 9.14 19.26 -10.85
CA LEU A 217 10.23 20.21 -11.12
C LEU A 217 11.07 20.48 -9.86
N ASP A 218 10.41 20.65 -8.72
CA ASP A 218 11.08 20.82 -7.42
C ASP A 218 11.79 19.52 -6.99
N ASN A 219 11.12 18.37 -7.22
CA ASN A 219 11.58 17.02 -6.92
C ASN A 219 12.37 16.90 -5.60
N PRO A 220 11.74 17.27 -4.46
CA PRO A 220 12.43 17.25 -3.17
C PRO A 220 12.69 15.81 -2.71
N TYR A 221 13.74 15.64 -1.91
CA TYR A 221 13.89 14.42 -1.11
C TYR A 221 12.83 14.43 -0.01
N GLU A 222 12.11 13.31 0.11
CA GLU A 222 11.13 13.11 1.17
C GLU A 222 11.27 11.73 1.80
N GLN A 223 10.78 11.63 3.04
CA GLN A 223 10.69 10.39 3.77
C GLN A 223 9.62 9.50 3.16
N ARG A 224 10.05 8.52 2.37
CA ARG A 224 9.19 7.59 1.62
C ARG A 224 9.57 6.16 1.93
N ALA A 225 8.57 5.28 2.01
CA ALA A 225 8.82 3.85 2.10
C ALA A 225 9.39 3.32 0.78
N ILE A 226 9.97 2.12 0.83
CA ILE A 226 10.58 1.47 -0.34
C ILE A 226 9.49 1.15 -1.38
N PRO A 227 9.69 1.46 -2.67
CA PRO A 227 8.69 1.22 -3.71
C PRO A 227 8.53 -0.28 -4.04
N THR A 228 7.30 -0.72 -4.26
CA THR A 228 6.94 -2.00 -4.88
C THR A 228 6.78 -1.88 -6.39
N PHE A 229 6.36 -0.70 -6.83
CA PHE A 229 6.03 -0.37 -8.21
C PHE A 229 6.38 1.08 -8.47
N CYS A 230 6.92 1.38 -9.65
CA CYS A 230 7.04 2.75 -10.15
C CYS A 230 6.62 2.81 -11.61
N GLY A 231 6.15 3.97 -12.06
CA GLY A 231 5.90 4.24 -13.47
C GLY A 231 6.00 5.72 -13.78
N PHE A 232 6.38 6.02 -15.01
CA PHE A 232 6.44 7.39 -15.49
C PHE A 232 6.27 7.47 -17.00
N TYR A 233 5.93 8.66 -17.47
CA TYR A 233 5.88 8.99 -18.88
C TYR A 233 6.84 10.12 -19.24
N TRP A 234 7.25 10.13 -20.50
CA TRP A 234 7.96 11.26 -21.09
C TRP A 234 7.45 11.52 -22.50
N ARG A 235 7.73 12.72 -23.00
CA ARG A 235 7.39 13.16 -24.36
C ARG A 235 8.64 13.45 -25.17
N ASN A 236 8.75 12.91 -26.37
CA ASN A 236 9.74 13.34 -27.37
C ASN A 236 9.01 13.75 -28.66
N GLY A 237 9.07 15.05 -28.98
CA GLY A 237 8.23 15.65 -30.03
C GLY A 237 6.74 15.44 -29.75
N ASN A 238 6.01 14.89 -30.73
CA ASN A 238 4.59 14.57 -30.60
C ASN A 238 4.33 13.14 -30.07
N SER A 239 5.37 12.41 -29.68
CA SER A 239 5.26 11.01 -29.25
C SER A 239 5.37 10.92 -27.73
N ARG A 240 4.49 10.13 -27.10
CA ARG A 240 4.56 9.79 -25.67
C ARG A 240 5.14 8.39 -25.51
N TYR A 241 5.87 8.19 -24.43
CA TYR A 241 6.43 6.90 -24.03
C TYR A 241 6.28 6.73 -22.52
N GLY A 242 6.42 5.50 -22.03
CA GLY A 242 6.33 5.20 -20.61
C GLY A 242 7.17 4.00 -20.21
N VAL A 243 7.58 4.00 -18.95
CA VAL A 243 8.23 2.88 -18.27
C VAL A 243 7.37 2.49 -17.07
N TRP A 244 7.24 1.19 -16.84
CA TRP A 244 6.67 0.61 -15.63
C TRP A 244 7.64 -0.40 -15.06
N ILE A 245 8.04 -0.18 -13.81
CA ILE A 245 8.74 -1.16 -13.00
C ILE A 245 7.65 -1.89 -12.22
N ASP A 246 7.16 -2.99 -12.78
CA ASP A 246 5.98 -3.71 -12.29
C ASP A 246 6.23 -4.38 -10.93
N ALA A 247 7.47 -4.81 -10.69
CA ALA A 247 7.90 -5.42 -9.44
C ALA A 247 9.41 -5.31 -9.26
N PHE A 248 9.84 -5.06 -8.03
CA PHE A 248 11.21 -5.26 -7.58
C PHE A 248 11.36 -6.62 -6.89
N ASP A 249 12.53 -7.24 -6.96
CA ASP A 249 12.90 -8.30 -6.02
C ASP A 249 13.01 -7.69 -4.61
N GLU A 250 12.10 -8.11 -3.73
CA GLU A 250 11.98 -7.56 -2.38
C GLU A 250 13.29 -7.63 -1.61
N LYS A 251 14.00 -8.76 -1.69
CA LYS A 251 15.25 -8.93 -0.96
C LYS A 251 16.32 -7.97 -1.47
N GLU A 252 16.53 -7.91 -2.78
CA GLU A 252 17.52 -7.01 -3.38
C GLU A 252 17.22 -5.55 -3.04
N ILE A 253 16.00 -5.07 -3.27
CA ILE A 253 15.68 -3.64 -3.09
C ILE A 253 15.80 -3.22 -1.62
N PHE A 254 15.37 -4.05 -0.67
CA PHE A 254 15.54 -3.78 0.76
C PHE A 254 17.00 -3.76 1.16
N GLU A 255 17.80 -4.73 0.71
CA GLU A 255 19.24 -4.77 1.02
C GLU A 255 19.96 -3.52 0.51
N VAL A 256 19.63 -3.03 -0.69
CA VAL A 256 20.30 -1.84 -1.25
C VAL A 256 19.90 -0.57 -0.49
N PHE A 257 18.62 -0.35 -0.20
CA PHE A 257 18.19 0.79 0.64
C PHE A 257 18.84 0.75 2.03
N GLN A 258 18.86 -0.41 2.67
CA GLN A 258 19.49 -0.59 3.99
C GLN A 258 21.00 -0.31 3.96
N LYS A 259 21.71 -0.74 2.92
CA LYS A 259 23.14 -0.46 2.73
C LYS A 259 23.44 1.04 2.59
N LEU A 260 22.56 1.79 1.92
CA LEU A 260 22.71 3.24 1.77
C LEU A 260 22.39 3.99 3.08
N GLY A 261 21.37 3.53 3.80
CA GLY A 261 20.98 4.05 5.11
C GLY A 261 19.96 5.19 5.05
N LYS A 262 19.18 5.34 6.14
CA LYS A 262 17.98 6.20 6.20
C LYS A 262 18.27 7.71 6.22
N GLN A 263 19.47 8.10 6.65
CA GLN A 263 19.86 9.50 6.84
C GLN A 263 20.47 10.14 5.59
N LYS A 264 20.66 9.35 4.53
CA LYS A 264 21.21 9.85 3.28
C LYS A 264 20.10 10.16 2.28
N ASP A 265 20.37 11.14 1.44
CA ASP A 265 19.57 11.42 0.25
C ASP A 265 19.86 10.34 -0.80
N ILE A 266 18.80 9.67 -1.25
CA ILE A 266 18.86 8.56 -2.18
C ILE A 266 18.11 8.92 -3.47
N ASP A 267 18.79 8.85 -4.60
CA ASP A 267 18.17 8.90 -5.91
C ASP A 267 17.78 7.48 -6.33
N LEU A 268 16.49 7.27 -6.64
CA LEU A 268 16.06 6.12 -7.43
C LEU A 268 16.25 6.46 -8.90
N LEU A 269 17.37 5.99 -9.47
CA LEU A 269 17.75 6.26 -10.85
C LEU A 269 17.05 5.30 -11.81
N VAL A 270 16.37 5.88 -12.79
CA VAL A 270 15.80 5.14 -13.93
C VAL A 270 16.35 5.74 -15.22
N LYS A 271 17.26 5.02 -15.88
CA LYS A 271 17.92 5.51 -17.10
C LYS A 271 17.38 4.74 -18.30
N VAL A 272 16.80 5.45 -19.26
CA VAL A 272 16.37 4.89 -20.56
C VAL A 272 17.52 5.04 -21.54
N ASP A 273 17.84 3.98 -22.27
CA ASP A 273 18.92 4.03 -23.25
C ASP A 273 18.53 4.86 -24.49
N ALA A 274 19.55 5.33 -25.22
CA ALA A 274 19.43 6.20 -26.38
C ALA A 274 18.44 5.71 -27.44
N GLN A 275 18.29 4.39 -27.57
CA GLN A 275 17.44 3.73 -28.55
C GLN A 275 16.00 3.49 -28.06
N ASN A 276 15.69 3.84 -26.80
CA ASN A 276 14.42 3.51 -26.14
C ASN A 276 14.10 2.01 -26.20
N THR A 277 15.10 1.17 -25.97
CA THR A 277 14.98 -0.29 -25.97
C THR A 277 15.30 -0.94 -24.63
N ARG A 278 16.03 -0.23 -23.76
CA ARG A 278 16.45 -0.75 -22.46
C ARG A 278 16.30 0.29 -21.37
N VAL A 279 16.05 -0.21 -20.17
CA VAL A 279 16.00 0.56 -18.93
C VAL A 279 17.04 -0.03 -17.99
N SER A 280 17.80 0.84 -17.32
CA SER A 280 18.68 0.47 -16.21
C SER A 280 18.24 1.16 -14.93
N LEU A 281 18.35 0.43 -13.82
CA LEU A 281 17.90 0.85 -12.50
C LEU A 281 19.06 0.86 -11.52
N ALA A 282 19.12 1.87 -10.67
CA ALA A 282 20.10 1.95 -9.58
C ALA A 282 19.57 2.79 -8.42
N LEU A 283 20.10 2.57 -7.22
CA LEU A 283 20.02 3.52 -6.12
C LEU A 283 21.36 4.23 -5.96
N ARG A 284 21.34 5.56 -5.87
CA ARG A 284 22.55 6.37 -5.70
C ARG A 284 22.44 7.28 -4.49
N SER A 285 23.52 7.39 -3.73
CA SER A 285 23.67 8.40 -2.68
C SER A 285 25.10 8.94 -2.67
N GLY A 286 25.25 10.23 -2.96
CA GLY A 286 26.57 10.83 -3.16
C GLY A 286 27.35 10.10 -4.25
N THR A 287 28.53 9.57 -3.91
CA THR A 287 29.40 8.81 -4.82
C THR A 287 29.10 7.32 -4.89
N GLN A 288 28.21 6.80 -4.02
CA GLN A 288 27.84 5.39 -4.00
C GLN A 288 26.67 5.16 -4.95
N GLU A 289 26.81 4.24 -5.91
CA GLU A 289 25.75 3.80 -6.81
C GLU A 289 25.68 2.27 -6.77
N PHE A 290 24.49 1.73 -6.54
CA PHE A 290 24.23 0.30 -6.50
C PHE A 290 23.19 -0.05 -7.58
N PRO A 291 23.53 -0.89 -8.57
CA PRO A 291 22.57 -1.31 -9.58
C PRO A 291 21.47 -2.20 -8.96
N ILE A 292 20.26 -2.09 -9.49
CA ILE A 292 19.15 -2.99 -9.21
C ILE A 292 19.03 -3.94 -10.40
N GLY A 293 19.42 -5.20 -10.21
CA GLY A 293 19.49 -6.19 -11.28
C GLY A 293 18.22 -7.02 -11.45
N LYS A 294 17.37 -7.08 -10.42
CA LYS A 294 16.19 -7.95 -10.36
C LYS A 294 14.92 -7.12 -10.24
N ALA A 295 14.39 -6.72 -11.39
CA ALA A 295 13.10 -6.08 -11.49
C ALA A 295 12.39 -6.50 -12.79
N THR A 296 11.06 -6.56 -12.74
CA THR A 296 10.23 -6.73 -13.94
C THR A 296 9.94 -5.36 -14.49
N VAL A 297 10.50 -5.04 -15.66
CA VAL A 297 10.34 -3.73 -16.31
C VAL A 297 9.64 -3.88 -17.64
N ARG A 298 8.62 -3.05 -17.86
CA ARG A 298 8.00 -2.83 -19.16
C ARG A 298 8.36 -1.44 -19.66
N LEU A 299 8.87 -1.39 -20.88
CA LEU A 299 9.11 -0.16 -21.63
C LEU A 299 8.11 -0.12 -22.79
N SER A 300 7.36 0.97 -22.89
CA SER A 300 6.43 1.16 -23.99
C SER A 300 7.19 1.39 -25.30
N ARG A 301 6.54 1.03 -26.41
CA ARG A 301 6.82 1.70 -27.68
C ARG A 301 6.20 3.11 -27.66
N LYS A 302 6.21 3.80 -28.79
CA LYS A 302 5.42 5.00 -28.98
C LYS A 302 3.96 4.73 -28.57
N ILE A 303 3.43 5.58 -27.69
CA ILE A 303 2.03 5.65 -27.29
C ILE A 303 1.39 6.73 -28.16
N GLU A 304 0.34 6.35 -28.88
CA GLU A 304 -0.50 7.28 -29.68
C GLU A 304 -1.49 8.04 -28.79
#